data_AF-A0A838VH87-F1
#
_entry.id   AF-A0A838VH87-F1
#
_cell.length_a   1.000
_cell.length_b   1.000
_cell.length_c   1.000
_cell.angle_alpha   90.00
_cell.angle_beta   90.00
_cell.angle_gamma   90.00
#
_symmetry.space_group_name_H-M   'P 1'
#
loop_
_entity.id
_entity.type
_entity.pdbx_description
1 polymer ?
#
loop_
_entity_poly.entity_id
_entity_poly.type
_entity_poly.pdbx_seq_one_letter_code
_entity_poly.pdbx_strand_id
1 'polypeptide(L)'
;MSFSKKAFCIGALSAIAAFGYSSSAQAISFNLTKGVAGPGGATNQGAYSEFYKDAGVTTIDFNSGTVPTTGLAQYSFETGKSSGVRQDKWAPAGSNGENNTGKYLEVFNGDKVTISLGKTMNYYGIDWGAISANNTFSFFKTVGKDLVNVGAFTSKDVEPLAAKKGVLNADQNQWNGYLHFYSTSDQDNFDTIQISQSSTEGGGFESDNHSFHEGTGAFTKAVPEPGMGLGVLAVGGLFLLKRKSQKLQLPN
;
A
#
# COMPACT_ATOMS: atom_id res chain seq x y z
N MET A 1 46.66 -25.81 44.97
CA MET A 1 45.78 -26.53 44.02
C MET A 1 44.43 -25.83 44.07
N SER A 2 44.07 -24.97 43.12
CA SER A 2 43.43 -25.31 41.82
C SER A 2 42.04 -25.94 42.06
N PHE A 3 40.88 -25.46 41.59
CA PHE A 3 40.50 -24.46 40.57
C PHE A 3 39.04 -24.01 40.82
N SER A 4 38.73 -22.80 40.35
CA SER A 4 37.41 -22.14 40.30
C SER A 4 36.33 -22.92 39.53
N LYS A 5 35.05 -22.59 39.79
CA LYS A 5 34.05 -22.22 38.75
C LYS A 5 32.80 -21.61 39.41
N LYS A 6 32.74 -20.27 39.39
CA LYS A 6 31.49 -19.51 39.54
C LYS A 6 30.79 -19.54 38.19
N ALA A 7 29.56 -20.07 38.14
CA ALA A 7 28.70 -19.93 36.98
C ALA A 7 27.89 -18.63 37.15
N PHE A 8 28.25 -17.60 36.37
CA PHE A 8 27.43 -16.42 36.18
C PHE A 8 26.46 -16.73 35.03
N CYS A 9 25.18 -16.90 35.34
CA CYS A 9 24.12 -16.89 34.33
C CYS A 9 23.87 -15.44 33.92
N ILE A 10 24.43 -15.05 32.77
CA ILE A 10 24.05 -13.81 32.08
C ILE A 10 22.72 -14.11 31.39
N GLY A 11 21.62 -13.78 32.08
CA GLY A 11 20.31 -13.71 31.44
C GLY A 11 20.30 -12.51 30.50
N ALA A 12 20.42 -12.77 29.20
CA ALA A 12 20.19 -11.77 28.17
C ALA A 12 18.70 -11.37 28.24
N LEU A 13 18.41 -10.19 28.81
CA LEU A 13 17.12 -9.54 28.61
C LEU A 13 17.01 -9.24 27.11
N SER A 14 16.18 -10.03 26.43
CA SER A 14 15.71 -9.68 25.09
C SER A 14 14.78 -8.49 25.26
N ALA A 15 15.25 -7.29 24.92
CA ALA A 15 14.40 -6.13 24.80
C ALA A 15 13.44 -6.37 23.64
N ILE A 16 12.24 -6.85 23.94
CA ILE A 16 11.11 -6.74 23.02
C ILE A 16 10.86 -5.24 22.92
N ALA A 17 11.33 -4.63 21.83
CA ALA A 17 10.89 -3.30 21.45
C ALA A 17 9.39 -3.39 21.16
N ALA A 18 8.59 -3.11 22.18
CA ALA A 18 7.18 -2.84 21.98
C ALA A 18 7.12 -1.57 21.14
N PHE A 19 6.92 -1.73 19.83
CA PHE A 19 6.60 -0.65 18.93
C PHE A 19 5.28 -0.06 19.42
N GLY A 20 5.38 1.01 20.21
CA GLY A 20 4.24 1.85 20.50
C GLY A 20 3.72 2.35 19.17
N TYR A 21 2.49 1.97 18.81
CA TYR A 21 1.73 2.61 17.76
C TYR A 21 1.46 4.06 18.20
N SER A 22 2.47 4.92 18.03
CA SER A 22 2.26 6.34 17.95
C SER A 22 1.43 6.56 16.69
N SER A 23 0.18 6.99 16.88
CA SER A 23 -0.70 7.50 15.83
C SER A 23 0.02 8.67 15.15
N SER A 24 0.88 8.39 14.17
CA SER A 24 1.46 9.38 13.28
C SER A 24 0.30 10.04 12.57
N ALA A 25 0.21 11.37 12.66
CA ALA A 25 -0.60 12.16 11.74
C ALA A 25 -0.27 11.68 10.31
N GLN A 26 -1.24 11.06 9.64
CA GLN A 26 -1.06 10.36 8.37
C GLN A 26 -0.55 11.36 7.31
N ALA A 27 0.77 11.38 7.08
CA ALA A 27 1.39 12.25 6.10
C ALA A 27 1.28 11.64 4.69
N ILE A 28 1.42 10.31 4.58
CA ILE A 28 1.09 9.57 3.36
C ILE A 28 -0.43 9.61 3.14
N SER A 29 -0.83 10.03 1.95
CA SER A 29 -2.23 9.95 1.50
C SER A 29 -2.43 8.72 0.62
N PHE A 30 -3.67 8.23 0.50
CA PHE A 30 -3.96 7.13 -0.41
C PHE A 30 -5.26 7.32 -1.20
N ASN A 31 -5.35 6.65 -2.34
CA ASN A 31 -6.55 6.52 -3.15
C ASN A 31 -6.73 5.05 -3.57
N LEU A 32 -7.97 4.65 -3.81
CA LEU A 32 -8.31 3.34 -4.35
C LEU A 32 -8.99 3.53 -5.69
N THR A 33 -8.55 2.77 -6.68
CA THR A 33 -9.11 2.71 -8.03
C THR A 33 -9.37 1.26 -8.41
N LYS A 34 -9.86 1.04 -9.62
CA LYS A 34 -9.91 -0.29 -10.21
C LYS A 34 -8.59 -0.69 -10.88
N GLY A 35 -7.64 0.24 -10.98
CA GLY A 35 -6.46 0.11 -11.83
C GLY A 35 -6.82 0.00 -13.31
N VAL A 36 -5.83 -0.42 -14.11
CA VAL A 36 -5.94 -0.57 -15.56
C VAL A 36 -5.43 -1.95 -15.99
N ALA A 37 -5.71 -2.33 -17.24
CA ALA A 37 -5.11 -3.52 -17.83
C ALA A 37 -3.58 -3.41 -17.90
N GLY A 38 -2.92 -4.54 -17.68
CA GLY A 38 -1.47 -4.67 -17.66
C GLY A 38 -0.81 -4.52 -19.03
N PRO A 39 0.51 -4.81 -19.11
CA PRO A 39 1.26 -4.80 -20.36
C PRO A 39 0.56 -5.60 -21.47
N GLY A 40 0.51 -5.04 -22.68
CA GLY A 40 -0.17 -5.67 -23.81
C GLY A 40 -1.70 -5.75 -23.70
N GLY A 41 -2.31 -5.10 -22.68
CA GLY A 41 -3.75 -5.17 -22.43
C GLY A 41 -4.18 -6.43 -21.69
N ALA A 42 -3.26 -7.11 -21.00
CA ALA A 42 -3.59 -8.29 -20.19
C ALA A 42 -4.53 -7.92 -19.04
N THR A 43 -5.63 -8.66 -18.91
CA THR A 43 -6.64 -8.47 -17.84
C THR A 43 -6.63 -9.61 -16.82
N ASN A 44 -5.88 -10.69 -17.09
CA ASN A 44 -5.85 -11.91 -16.29
C ASN A 44 -4.58 -12.06 -15.45
N GLN A 45 -3.96 -10.93 -15.06
CA GLN A 45 -2.71 -10.83 -14.29
C GLN A 45 -2.79 -9.73 -13.21
N GLY A 46 -3.98 -9.53 -12.66
CA GLY A 46 -4.30 -8.41 -11.77
C GLY A 46 -4.46 -7.08 -12.51
N ALA A 47 -4.92 -6.08 -11.80
CA ALA A 47 -4.95 -4.70 -12.24
C ALA A 47 -3.57 -4.04 -12.06
N TYR A 48 -3.24 -3.07 -12.91
CA TYR A 48 -1.99 -2.31 -12.84
C TYR A 48 -2.27 -0.85 -12.48
N SER A 49 -1.25 -0.15 -11.96
CA SER A 49 -1.31 1.28 -11.69
C SER A 49 -1.59 2.04 -12.98
N GLU A 50 -2.41 3.08 -12.94
CA GLU A 50 -2.57 4.06 -14.03
C GLU A 50 -1.23 4.70 -14.46
N PHE A 51 -0.21 4.65 -13.59
CA PHE A 51 1.12 5.23 -13.83
C PHE A 51 2.17 4.20 -14.27
N TYR A 52 1.84 2.92 -14.50
CA TYR A 52 2.84 1.87 -14.75
C TYR A 52 3.76 2.11 -15.97
N LYS A 53 3.33 2.96 -16.90
CA LYS A 53 4.08 3.35 -18.10
C LYS A 53 4.85 4.67 -17.95
N ASP A 54 4.66 5.36 -16.85
CA ASP A 54 5.25 6.66 -16.64
C ASP A 54 6.75 6.54 -16.39
N ALA A 55 7.50 7.53 -16.90
CA ALA A 55 8.91 7.65 -16.57
C ALA A 55 9.11 7.74 -15.05
N GLY A 56 10.08 6.98 -14.54
CA GLY A 56 10.38 6.89 -13.11
C GLY A 56 9.52 5.88 -12.34
N VAL A 57 8.47 5.33 -12.95
CA VAL A 57 7.68 4.24 -12.36
C VAL A 57 8.26 2.89 -12.78
N THR A 58 8.48 2.01 -11.81
CA THR A 58 8.85 0.61 -12.02
C THR A 58 7.79 -0.27 -11.40
N THR A 59 7.22 -1.19 -12.17
CA THR A 59 6.28 -2.20 -11.67
C THR A 59 6.98 -3.55 -11.56
N ILE A 60 6.87 -4.17 -10.40
CA ILE A 60 7.24 -5.55 -10.14
C ILE A 60 5.97 -6.38 -10.15
N ASP A 61 5.84 -7.29 -11.11
CA ASP A 61 4.81 -8.33 -11.10
C ASP A 61 5.41 -9.68 -10.67
N PHE A 62 4.55 -10.58 -10.20
CA PHE A 62 5.00 -11.88 -9.68
C PHE A 62 4.86 -13.03 -10.69
N ASN A 63 4.55 -12.76 -11.96
CA ASN A 63 4.28 -13.80 -12.96
C ASN A 63 5.50 -14.68 -13.26
N SER A 64 6.72 -14.21 -12.94
CA SER A 64 7.94 -15.03 -12.96
C SER A 64 7.90 -16.20 -11.97
N GLY A 65 7.10 -16.11 -10.90
CA GLY A 65 6.96 -17.12 -9.85
C GLY A 65 7.84 -16.91 -8.63
N THR A 66 8.58 -15.80 -8.57
CA THR A 66 9.45 -15.48 -7.44
C THR A 66 9.42 -13.98 -7.17
N VAL A 67 9.57 -13.59 -5.91
CA VAL A 67 9.84 -12.19 -5.56
C VAL A 67 11.30 -11.84 -5.83
N PRO A 68 11.64 -10.60 -6.23
CA PRO A 68 13.02 -10.18 -6.34
C PRO A 68 13.71 -10.11 -4.98
N THR A 69 14.93 -10.64 -4.88
CA THR A 69 15.80 -10.54 -3.68
C THR A 69 16.97 -9.59 -3.90
N THR A 70 17.06 -8.97 -5.08
CA THR A 70 18.09 -8.00 -5.47
C THR A 70 17.47 -6.90 -6.33
N GLY A 71 18.14 -5.75 -6.44
CA GLY A 71 17.70 -4.66 -7.30
C GLY A 71 16.89 -3.59 -6.56
N LEU A 72 15.95 -2.97 -7.27
CA LEU A 72 15.19 -1.80 -6.78
C LEU A 72 14.33 -2.14 -5.56
N ALA A 73 13.58 -3.25 -5.61
CA ALA A 73 12.68 -3.68 -4.54
C ALA A 73 13.05 -5.10 -4.13
N GLN A 74 13.57 -5.26 -2.92
CA GLN A 74 14.08 -6.53 -2.40
C GLN A 74 13.13 -7.05 -1.34
N TYR A 75 12.57 -8.22 -1.57
CA TYR A 75 11.55 -8.83 -0.72
C TYR A 75 12.21 -9.85 0.20
N SER A 76 11.91 -9.73 1.49
CA SER A 76 12.33 -10.70 2.51
C SER A 76 11.16 -11.02 3.43
N PHE A 77 10.81 -12.30 3.51
CA PHE A 77 9.81 -12.78 4.46
C PHE A 77 10.45 -13.01 5.83
N GLU A 78 9.70 -12.72 6.89
CA GLU A 78 10.15 -12.94 8.26
C GLU A 78 10.26 -14.43 8.57
N THR A 79 9.23 -15.22 8.24
CA THR A 79 9.26 -16.67 8.38
C THR A 79 9.27 -17.41 7.05
N GLY A 80 8.50 -16.92 6.05
CA GLY A 80 8.44 -17.49 4.70
C GLY A 80 7.91 -18.92 4.64
N LYS A 81 7.26 -19.43 5.70
CA LYS A 81 6.83 -20.84 5.77
C LYS A 81 5.63 -21.14 4.87
N SER A 82 4.68 -20.21 4.83
CA SER A 82 3.46 -20.31 4.02
C SER A 82 3.25 -19.11 3.10
N SER A 83 4.07 -18.06 3.25
CA SER A 83 4.06 -16.88 2.40
C SER A 83 4.97 -17.06 1.20
N GLY A 84 4.63 -16.42 0.08
CA GLY A 84 5.40 -16.52 -1.14
C GLY A 84 4.61 -16.15 -2.38
N VAL A 85 5.20 -16.38 -3.55
CA VAL A 85 4.48 -16.28 -4.81
C VAL A 85 3.73 -17.57 -5.07
N ARG A 86 2.46 -17.45 -5.44
CA ARG A 86 1.58 -18.59 -5.70
C ARG A 86 0.64 -18.33 -6.87
N GLN A 87 -0.07 -19.38 -7.27
CA GLN A 87 -0.99 -19.38 -8.39
C GLN A 87 -2.17 -20.28 -8.06
N ASP A 88 -3.24 -19.67 -7.61
CA ASP A 88 -4.52 -20.34 -7.39
C ASP A 88 -5.66 -19.33 -7.52
N LYS A 89 -6.87 -19.74 -7.15
CA LYS A 89 -8.08 -18.94 -7.30
C LYS A 89 -8.14 -17.68 -6.44
N TRP A 90 -7.19 -17.42 -5.55
CA TRP A 90 -7.18 -16.26 -4.64
C TRP A 90 -6.39 -15.07 -5.17
N ALA A 91 -5.86 -15.17 -6.39
CA ALA A 91 -5.19 -14.05 -7.05
C ALA A 91 -6.10 -12.81 -7.15
N PRO A 92 -5.60 -11.59 -6.86
CA PRO A 92 -6.38 -10.38 -7.04
C PRO A 92 -6.93 -10.23 -8.47
N ALA A 93 -8.13 -9.68 -8.59
CA ALA A 93 -8.82 -9.61 -9.87
C ALA A 93 -8.27 -8.51 -10.80
N GLY A 94 -8.53 -8.67 -12.10
CA GLY A 94 -8.29 -7.61 -13.08
C GLY A 94 -9.16 -6.37 -12.85
N SER A 95 -8.90 -5.30 -13.61
CA SER A 95 -9.52 -3.98 -13.41
C SER A 95 -11.04 -3.90 -13.58
N ASN A 96 -11.68 -4.93 -14.11
CA ASN A 96 -13.13 -5.04 -14.20
C ASN A 96 -13.67 -6.29 -13.49
N GLY A 97 -12.89 -6.89 -12.59
CA GLY A 97 -13.23 -8.12 -11.89
C GLY A 97 -12.93 -9.38 -12.71
N GLU A 98 -12.09 -9.29 -13.73
CA GLU A 98 -11.67 -10.45 -14.51
C GLU A 98 -10.90 -11.45 -13.64
N ASN A 99 -11.10 -12.73 -13.90
CA ASN A 99 -10.36 -13.78 -13.22
C ASN A 99 -8.87 -13.69 -13.57
N ASN A 100 -8.07 -13.54 -12.52
CA ASN A 100 -6.64 -13.59 -12.63
C ASN A 100 -6.15 -15.05 -12.59
N THR A 101 -5.41 -15.42 -13.62
CA THR A 101 -4.80 -16.75 -13.79
C THR A 101 -3.28 -16.72 -13.66
N GLY A 102 -2.72 -15.52 -13.49
CA GLY A 102 -1.32 -15.25 -13.23
C GLY A 102 -0.90 -15.60 -11.82
N LYS A 103 0.32 -15.18 -11.47
CA LYS A 103 0.90 -15.45 -10.15
C LYS A 103 0.95 -14.17 -9.33
N TYR A 104 0.73 -14.33 -8.03
CA TYR A 104 0.60 -13.23 -7.08
C TYR A 104 1.39 -13.52 -5.81
N LEU A 105 1.69 -12.48 -5.04
CA LEU A 105 2.31 -12.53 -3.73
C LEU A 105 1.25 -12.74 -2.66
N GLU A 106 1.48 -13.69 -1.76
CA GLU A 106 0.71 -13.88 -0.54
C GLU A 106 1.61 -13.73 0.69
N VAL A 107 1.13 -12.95 1.68
CA VAL A 107 1.65 -12.96 3.05
C VAL A 107 0.62 -13.66 3.93
N PHE A 108 0.98 -14.80 4.52
CA PHE A 108 0.01 -15.69 5.16
C PHE A 108 0.30 -15.87 6.66
N ASN A 109 -0.75 -16.10 7.45
CA ASN A 109 -0.69 -16.64 8.82
C ASN A 109 0.45 -16.15 9.74
N GLY A 110 0.38 -14.92 10.22
CA GLY A 110 1.29 -14.36 11.22
C GLY A 110 2.64 -13.97 10.64
N ASP A 111 2.76 -13.93 9.32
CA ASP A 111 3.99 -13.57 8.62
C ASP A 111 3.98 -12.10 8.17
N LYS A 112 5.16 -11.67 7.74
CA LYS A 112 5.41 -10.34 7.22
C LYS A 112 6.41 -10.42 6.09
N VAL A 113 6.16 -9.65 5.03
CA VAL A 113 7.18 -9.36 4.02
C VAL A 113 7.67 -7.93 4.20
N THR A 114 8.99 -7.78 4.22
CA THR A 114 9.66 -6.48 4.14
C THR A 114 10.15 -6.28 2.72
N ILE A 115 9.86 -5.11 2.16
CA ILE A 115 10.36 -4.68 0.86
C ILE A 115 11.36 -3.56 1.12
N SER A 116 12.65 -3.87 1.00
CA SER A 116 13.73 -2.88 1.07
C SER A 116 13.95 -2.26 -0.29
N LEU A 117 13.87 -0.93 -0.36
CA LEU A 117 13.98 -0.19 -1.61
C LEU A 117 15.41 0.35 -1.73
N GLY A 118 16.03 0.13 -2.89
CA GLY A 118 17.38 0.61 -3.17
C GLY A 118 17.48 2.14 -3.28
N LYS A 119 16.33 2.84 -3.26
CA LYS A 119 16.20 4.29 -3.40
C LYS A 119 15.01 4.80 -2.60
N THR A 120 14.95 6.10 -2.38
CA THR A 120 13.78 6.77 -1.81
C THR A 120 12.65 6.83 -2.84
N MET A 121 11.45 6.52 -2.38
CA MET A 121 10.22 6.55 -3.15
C MET A 121 9.28 7.61 -2.59
N ASN A 122 8.52 8.25 -3.49
CA ASN A 122 7.43 9.15 -3.15
C ASN A 122 6.06 8.62 -3.61
N TYR A 123 6.01 7.47 -4.28
CA TYR A 123 4.78 6.76 -4.62
C TYR A 123 4.96 5.25 -4.56
N TYR A 124 3.91 4.59 -4.07
CA TYR A 124 3.75 3.15 -4.10
C TYR A 124 2.33 2.79 -4.54
N GLY A 125 2.22 1.81 -5.43
CA GLY A 125 0.96 1.26 -5.90
C GLY A 125 0.91 -0.24 -5.69
N ILE A 126 -0.26 -0.76 -5.37
CA ILE A 126 -0.47 -2.20 -5.16
C ILE A 126 -1.86 -2.59 -5.61
N ASP A 127 -1.94 -3.66 -6.40
CA ASP A 127 -3.20 -4.36 -6.59
C ASP A 127 -3.43 -5.29 -5.39
N TRP A 128 -4.39 -4.94 -4.53
CA TRP A 128 -4.65 -5.66 -3.29
C TRP A 128 -5.97 -6.43 -3.40
N GLY A 129 -5.85 -7.76 -3.32
CA GLY A 129 -6.98 -8.68 -3.28
C GLY A 129 -7.36 -9.09 -1.86
N ALA A 130 -8.60 -9.57 -1.71
CA ALA A 130 -9.13 -10.09 -0.44
C ALA A 130 -8.87 -9.15 0.76
N ILE A 131 -9.14 -7.85 0.58
CA ILE A 131 -8.97 -6.82 1.62
C ILE A 131 -9.72 -7.26 2.88
N SER A 132 -8.97 -7.74 3.88
CA SER A 132 -9.53 -8.45 5.03
C SER A 132 -8.87 -8.03 6.34
N ALA A 133 -9.58 -8.26 7.44
CA ALA A 133 -9.07 -7.95 8.77
C ALA A 133 -7.70 -8.56 9.02
N ASN A 134 -6.90 -7.91 9.88
CA ASN A 134 -5.54 -8.31 10.26
C ASN A 134 -4.46 -8.09 9.19
N ASN A 135 -4.84 -7.60 8.01
CA ASN A 135 -3.88 -7.03 7.06
C ASN A 135 -3.41 -5.65 7.53
N THR A 136 -2.10 -5.46 7.56
CA THR A 136 -1.46 -4.15 7.80
C THR A 136 -0.46 -3.85 6.70
N PHE A 137 -0.43 -2.60 6.29
CA PHE A 137 0.51 -2.03 5.34
C PHE A 137 1.24 -0.87 6.02
N SER A 138 2.57 -0.84 6.00
CA SER A 138 3.35 0.21 6.68
C SER A 138 4.52 0.69 5.84
N PHE A 139 4.80 1.98 5.95
CA PHE A 139 5.86 2.69 5.25
C PHE A 139 6.87 3.20 6.24
N PHE A 140 8.15 3.09 5.89
CA PHE A 140 9.24 3.50 6.74
C PHE A 140 10.31 4.25 5.95
N LYS A 141 10.99 5.15 6.65
CA LYS A 141 12.14 5.91 6.17
C LYS A 141 13.34 5.62 7.06
N THR A 142 14.48 5.34 6.43
CA THR A 142 15.74 5.19 7.14
C THR A 142 16.31 6.58 7.45
N VAL A 143 16.49 6.88 8.73
CA VAL A 143 17.08 8.15 9.21
C VAL A 143 18.30 7.81 10.06
N GLY A 144 19.49 7.97 9.48
CA GLY A 144 20.73 7.51 10.12
C GLY A 144 20.77 5.99 10.22
N LYS A 145 20.64 5.46 11.45
CA LYS A 145 20.56 4.01 11.71
C LYS A 145 19.16 3.53 12.07
N ASP A 146 18.23 4.47 12.22
CA ASP A 146 16.89 4.19 12.72
C ASP A 146 15.91 4.04 11.57
N LEU A 147 14.97 3.12 11.72
CA LEU A 147 13.86 2.93 10.80
C LEU A 147 12.62 3.63 11.40
N VAL A 148 12.20 4.74 10.78
CA VAL A 148 11.10 5.58 11.27
C VAL A 148 9.85 5.26 10.48
N ASN A 149 8.75 4.90 11.16
CA ASN A 149 7.44 4.71 10.52
C ASN A 149 6.91 6.09 10.06
N VAL A 150 6.56 6.20 8.77
CA VAL A 150 6.03 7.42 8.14
C VAL A 150 4.58 7.27 7.68
N GLY A 151 3.98 6.10 7.87
CA GLY A 151 2.57 5.84 7.57
C GLY A 151 2.22 4.37 7.77
N ALA A 152 0.99 4.10 8.22
CA ALA A 152 0.47 2.74 8.36
C ALA A 152 -1.03 2.71 8.08
N PHE A 153 -1.47 1.66 7.39
CA PHE A 153 -2.84 1.46 6.96
C PHE A 153 -3.27 0.03 7.28
N THR A 154 -4.53 -0.12 7.60
CA THR A 154 -5.17 -1.41 7.86
C THR A 154 -6.32 -1.61 6.88
N SER A 155 -6.87 -2.83 6.83
CA SER A 155 -8.08 -3.08 6.03
C SER A 155 -9.23 -2.14 6.40
N LYS A 156 -9.35 -1.72 7.66
CA LYS A 156 -10.41 -0.80 8.12
C LYS A 156 -10.33 0.58 7.47
N ASP A 157 -9.15 1.02 7.06
CA ASP A 157 -8.97 2.30 6.37
C ASP A 157 -9.43 2.19 4.91
N VAL A 158 -9.33 0.99 4.31
CA VAL A 158 -9.51 0.73 2.88
C VAL A 158 -10.90 0.17 2.55
N GLU A 159 -11.43 -0.73 3.38
CA GLU A 159 -12.73 -1.40 3.23
C GLU A 159 -13.88 -0.44 2.88
N PRO A 160 -14.01 0.75 3.51
CA PRO A 160 -15.08 1.70 3.17
C PRO A 160 -15.00 2.25 1.73
N LEU A 161 -13.82 2.23 1.12
CA LEU A 161 -13.59 2.66 -0.26
C LEU A 161 -13.70 1.50 -1.25
N ALA A 162 -13.33 0.28 -0.85
CA ALA A 162 -13.33 -0.89 -1.70
C ALA A 162 -14.72 -1.17 -2.30
N ALA A 163 -15.78 -1.11 -1.49
CA ALA A 163 -17.16 -1.28 -1.96
C ALA A 163 -17.65 -0.17 -2.93
N LYS A 164 -17.01 1.00 -2.93
CA LYS A 164 -17.40 2.16 -3.76
C LYS A 164 -16.59 2.28 -5.04
N LYS A 165 -15.31 1.94 -4.98
CA LYS A 165 -14.32 2.23 -6.03
C LYS A 165 -13.58 0.99 -6.54
N GLY A 166 -13.60 -0.10 -5.78
CA GLY A 166 -12.94 -1.35 -6.15
C GLY A 166 -13.77 -2.17 -7.14
N VAL A 167 -13.36 -3.42 -7.29
CA VAL A 167 -14.04 -4.43 -8.09
C VAL A 167 -14.34 -5.65 -7.22
N LEU A 168 -15.53 -6.21 -7.39
CA LEU A 168 -15.87 -7.47 -6.76
C LEU A 168 -15.36 -8.58 -7.65
N ASN A 169 -14.48 -9.43 -7.10
CA ASN A 169 -14.20 -10.71 -7.74
C ASN A 169 -15.39 -11.63 -7.47
N ALA A 170 -16.15 -11.97 -8.52
CA ALA A 170 -17.37 -12.76 -8.39
C ALA A 170 -17.12 -14.19 -7.90
N ASP A 171 -15.97 -14.78 -8.26
CA ASP A 171 -15.63 -16.16 -7.92
C ASP A 171 -15.15 -16.31 -6.47
N GLN A 172 -14.56 -15.24 -5.92
CA GLN A 172 -14.08 -15.19 -4.53
C GLN A 172 -15.10 -14.53 -3.57
N ASN A 173 -16.05 -13.76 -4.11
CA ASN A 173 -16.94 -12.87 -3.36
C ASN A 173 -16.16 -11.91 -2.43
N GLN A 174 -15.06 -11.37 -2.93
CA GLN A 174 -14.15 -10.49 -2.21
C GLN A 174 -13.85 -9.22 -3.01
N TRP A 175 -13.73 -8.10 -2.28
CA TRP A 175 -13.35 -6.83 -2.89
C TRP A 175 -11.85 -6.79 -3.17
N ASN A 176 -11.55 -6.27 -4.36
CA ASN A 176 -10.21 -6.04 -4.86
C ASN A 176 -10.10 -4.56 -5.26
N GLY A 177 -8.89 -4.04 -5.33
CA GLY A 177 -8.67 -2.70 -5.86
C GLY A 177 -7.20 -2.35 -5.95
N TYR A 178 -6.91 -1.42 -6.85
CA TYR A 178 -5.58 -0.85 -6.97
C TYR A 178 -5.44 0.32 -6.01
N LEU A 179 -4.62 0.15 -4.98
CA LEU A 179 -4.31 1.20 -4.03
C LEU A 179 -3.11 1.99 -4.50
N HIS A 180 -3.19 3.29 -4.31
CA HIS A 180 -2.15 4.25 -4.57
C HIS A 180 -1.82 4.98 -3.29
N PHE A 181 -0.56 5.00 -2.91
CA PHE A 181 -0.04 5.74 -1.78
C PHE A 181 0.88 6.84 -2.28
N TYR A 182 0.63 8.06 -1.82
CA TYR A 182 1.28 9.27 -2.27
C TYR A 182 1.94 9.98 -1.11
N SER A 183 3.23 10.26 -1.28
CA SER A 183 3.88 11.27 -0.46
C SER A 183 3.30 12.64 -0.77
N THR A 184 3.07 13.43 0.27
CA THR A 184 2.61 14.82 0.24
C THR A 184 3.73 15.82 0.52
N SER A 185 4.90 15.34 0.96
CA SER A 185 6.09 16.14 1.30
C SER A 185 7.37 15.28 1.27
N ASP A 186 8.50 15.82 1.74
CA ASP A 186 9.72 15.01 1.97
C ASP A 186 9.66 14.17 3.25
N GLN A 187 8.77 14.52 4.18
CA GLN A 187 8.69 13.89 5.51
C GLN A 187 8.07 12.49 5.44
N ASP A 188 7.31 12.22 4.40
CA ASP A 188 6.56 10.99 4.18
C ASP A 188 7.07 10.17 2.98
N ASN A 189 8.20 10.58 2.40
CA ASN A 189 8.94 9.68 1.51
C ASN A 189 9.45 8.47 2.30
N PHE A 190 9.57 7.34 1.63
CA PHE A 190 9.91 6.06 2.25
C PHE A 190 10.96 5.30 1.43
N ASP A 191 11.67 4.39 2.09
CA ASP A 191 12.63 3.47 1.48
C ASP A 191 12.39 2.02 1.91
N THR A 192 11.39 1.79 2.77
CA THR A 192 11.06 0.47 3.26
C THR A 192 9.55 0.35 3.40
N ILE A 193 9.02 -0.78 2.97
CA ILE A 193 7.61 -1.14 3.12
C ILE A 193 7.52 -2.44 3.92
N GLN A 194 6.51 -2.55 4.78
CA GLN A 194 6.14 -3.82 5.39
C GLN A 194 4.67 -4.13 5.13
N ILE A 195 4.42 -5.37 4.71
CA ILE A 195 3.08 -5.93 4.52
C ILE A 195 2.98 -7.12 5.46
N SER A 196 1.95 -7.14 6.30
CA SER A 196 1.74 -8.21 7.27
C SER A 196 0.31 -8.71 7.31
N GLN A 197 0.18 -9.98 7.68
CA GLN A 197 -1.07 -10.64 8.03
C GLN A 197 -0.92 -11.16 9.45
N SER A 198 -1.49 -10.45 10.43
CA SER A 198 -1.27 -10.77 11.85
C SER A 198 -2.11 -11.94 12.39
N SER A 199 -3.11 -12.42 11.62
CA SER A 199 -3.89 -13.61 11.99
C SER A 199 -3.02 -14.85 11.99
N THR A 200 -3.17 -15.75 12.97
CA THR A 200 -2.49 -17.05 13.00
C THR A 200 -3.39 -18.23 12.67
N GLU A 201 -4.69 -17.98 12.44
CA GLU A 201 -5.72 -19.02 12.29
C GLU A 201 -6.31 -19.09 10.86
N GLY A 202 -5.74 -18.34 9.92
CA GLY A 202 -6.18 -18.27 8.53
C GLY A 202 -6.16 -16.85 7.97
N GLY A 203 -6.26 -16.76 6.64
CA GLY A 203 -6.27 -15.51 5.89
C GLY A 203 -4.91 -15.15 5.30
N GLY A 204 -4.94 -14.46 4.17
CA GLY A 204 -3.76 -13.93 3.48
C GLY A 204 -3.81 -12.42 3.35
N PHE A 205 -2.69 -11.86 2.94
CA PHE A 205 -2.62 -10.59 2.24
C PHE A 205 -2.16 -10.91 0.82
N GLU A 206 -3.04 -10.71 -0.16
CA GLU A 206 -2.83 -11.11 -1.54
C GLU A 206 -2.59 -9.87 -2.43
N SER A 207 -1.53 -9.89 -3.23
CA SER A 207 -1.24 -8.80 -4.16
C SER A 207 -0.53 -9.24 -5.44
N ASP A 208 -0.90 -8.68 -6.59
CA ASP A 208 -0.41 -9.13 -7.91
C ASP A 208 0.84 -8.44 -8.41
N ASN A 209 0.88 -7.13 -8.23
CA ASN A 209 1.99 -6.32 -8.68
C ASN A 209 2.12 -5.06 -7.84
N HIS A 210 3.35 -4.60 -7.71
CA HIS A 210 3.75 -3.46 -6.90
C HIS A 210 4.42 -2.44 -7.81
N SER A 211 3.90 -1.21 -7.84
CA SER A 211 4.45 -0.11 -8.63
C SER A 211 5.16 0.90 -7.73
N PHE A 212 6.37 1.31 -8.08
CA PHE A 212 7.20 2.22 -7.30
C PHE A 212 7.60 3.41 -8.16
N HIS A 213 7.54 4.62 -7.62
CA HIS A 213 8.15 5.78 -8.26
C HIS A 213 9.34 6.28 -7.45
N GLU A 214 10.51 6.29 -8.10
CA GLU A 214 11.72 6.88 -7.53
C GLU A 214 11.58 8.40 -7.45
N GLY A 215 11.70 8.96 -6.25
CA GLY A 215 11.63 10.41 -6.08
C GLY A 215 11.54 10.85 -4.63
N THR A 216 11.71 12.16 -4.43
CA THR A 216 11.51 12.84 -3.15
C THR A 216 10.38 13.86 -3.27
N GLY A 217 9.93 14.40 -2.13
CA GLY A 217 8.86 15.37 -2.05
C GLY A 217 7.50 14.77 -2.38
N ALA A 218 6.54 15.64 -2.67
CA ALA A 218 5.19 15.22 -3.03
C ALA A 218 5.15 14.49 -4.38
N PHE A 219 4.40 13.39 -4.48
CA PHE A 219 4.02 12.83 -5.77
C PHE A 219 2.79 13.56 -6.30
N THR A 220 2.96 14.29 -7.40
CA THR A 220 1.96 15.27 -7.88
C THR A 220 1.07 14.78 -9.01
N LYS A 221 1.25 13.54 -9.48
CA LYS A 221 0.36 12.97 -10.49
C LYS A 221 -0.92 12.49 -9.84
N ALA A 222 -2.04 12.84 -10.45
CA ALA A 222 -3.36 12.34 -10.06
C ALA A 222 -3.75 11.18 -10.98
N VAL A 223 -4.46 10.21 -10.41
CA VAL A 223 -5.18 9.21 -11.21
C VAL A 223 -6.15 9.97 -12.11
N PRO A 224 -6.12 9.77 -13.43
CA PRO A 224 -7.14 10.35 -14.30
C PRO A 224 -8.51 9.93 -13.80
N GLU A 225 -9.40 10.89 -13.51
CA GLU A 225 -10.77 10.55 -13.18
C GLU A 225 -11.34 9.69 -14.32
N PRO A 226 -11.96 8.53 -14.04
CA PRO A 226 -12.58 7.73 -15.08
C PRO A 226 -13.57 8.64 -15.79
N GLY A 227 -13.33 8.88 -17.09
CA GLY A 227 -13.91 9.96 -17.88
C GLY A 227 -15.43 10.07 -17.76
N MET A 228 -15.87 10.73 -16.71
CA MET A 228 -17.17 11.35 -16.60
C MET A 228 -16.93 12.78 -17.03
N GLY A 229 -17.32 13.10 -18.26
CA GLY A 229 -17.64 14.49 -18.54
C GLY A 229 -18.62 14.98 -17.47
N LEU A 230 -18.26 16.12 -16.85
CA LEU A 230 -19.07 16.97 -15.96
C LEU A 230 -19.08 16.61 -14.46
N GLY A 231 -18.45 17.49 -13.66
CA GLY A 231 -19.02 17.89 -12.37
C GLY A 231 -18.05 17.94 -11.20
N VAL A 232 -17.21 18.98 -11.15
CA VAL A 232 -16.50 19.41 -9.93
C VAL A 232 -17.47 19.48 -8.75
N LEU A 233 -17.23 18.71 -7.70
CA LEU A 233 -17.70 19.02 -6.34
C LEU A 233 -16.51 18.99 -5.39
N ALA A 234 -15.78 20.10 -5.38
CA ALA A 234 -14.91 20.46 -4.28
C ALA A 234 -15.78 20.73 -3.04
N VAL A 235 -15.92 19.74 -2.16
CA VAL A 235 -16.44 19.96 -0.81
C VAL A 235 -15.27 20.33 0.08
N GLY A 236 -14.95 21.63 0.11
CA GLY A 236 -13.96 22.22 1.01
C GLY A 236 -14.27 23.71 1.17
N GLY A 237 -14.74 24.09 2.37
CA GLY A 237 -15.30 25.41 2.63
C GLY A 237 -14.34 26.57 2.39
N LEU A 238 -14.86 27.62 1.76
CA LEU A 238 -14.36 28.97 1.90
C LEU A 238 -15.53 29.92 2.16
N PHE A 239 -15.56 30.42 3.40
CA PHE A 239 -16.21 31.65 3.76
C PHE A 239 -15.73 32.78 2.83
N LEU A 240 -16.61 33.31 2.00
CA LEU A 240 -16.48 34.69 1.53
C LEU A 240 -17.84 35.39 1.58
N LEU A 241 -17.95 36.21 2.63
CA LEU A 241 -18.87 37.31 2.82
C LEU A 241 -19.12 38.08 1.52
N LYS A 242 -20.39 38.24 1.16
CA LYS A 242 -20.81 39.39 0.35
C LYS A 242 -22.02 40.06 1.01
N ARG A 243 -21.73 41.06 1.83
CA ARG A 243 -22.67 42.11 2.27
C ARG A 243 -23.36 42.67 1.02
N LYS A 244 -24.67 42.47 0.89
CA LYS A 244 -25.49 43.30 0.02
C LYS A 244 -25.62 44.67 0.67
N SER A 245 -24.92 45.66 0.13
CA SER A 245 -25.24 47.07 0.35
C SER A 245 -26.67 47.32 -0.13
N GLN A 246 -27.52 47.81 0.77
CA GLN A 246 -28.80 48.41 0.42
C GLN A 246 -28.56 49.53 -0.59
N LYS A 247 -29.22 49.46 -1.75
CA LYS A 247 -29.49 50.67 -2.54
C LYS A 247 -30.73 51.33 -1.94
N LEU A 248 -30.56 52.55 -1.46
CA LEU A 248 -31.67 53.49 -1.26
C LEU A 248 -32.42 53.63 -2.58
N GLN A 249 -33.71 53.36 -2.60
CA GLN A 249 -34.62 53.89 -3.61
C GLN A 249 -35.10 55.26 -3.10
N LEU A 250 -34.85 56.32 -3.88
CA LEU A 250 -35.53 57.59 -3.72
C LEU A 250 -36.88 57.50 -4.47
N PRO A 251 -38.01 57.84 -3.84
CA PRO A 251 -39.26 58.04 -4.56
C PRO A 251 -39.29 59.43 -5.21
N ASN A 252 -39.91 59.47 -6.40
CA ASN A 252 -40.39 60.68 -7.07
C ASN A 252 -41.49 61.38 -6.26
#